data_AF-A0A4Q3F0W4-F1
#
_entry.id   AF-A0A4Q3F0W4-F1
#
_cell.length_a   1.000
_cell.length_b   1.000
_cell.length_c   1.000
_cell.angle_alpha   90.00
_cell.angle_beta   90.00
_cell.angle_gamma   90.00
#
_symmetry.space_group_name_H-M   'P 1'
#
loop_
_entity.id
_entity.type
_entity.pdbx_description
1 polymer ?
#
loop_
_entity_poly.entity_id
_entity_poly.type
_entity_poly.pdbx_seq_one_letter_code
_entity_poly.pdbx_strand_id
1 'polypeptide(L)'
;VQLRQKIVFVEGSNHVSGRDEVPEHITHHKRITKEQLQPLLEKASIVICRSGYSTLMDLVALNKKAILVPTPGQTEQEYLGRHLHNEGVYYSAQQKGFNLQQALNAAKQFPFRQLNLQDGLQQYTAVVDEWLQNIVR
;
A
#
# COMPACT_ATOMS: atom_id res chain seq x y z
N VAL A 1 19.11 -14.55 8.55
CA VAL A 1 19.28 -13.94 7.21
C VAL A 1 19.11 -12.44 7.37
N GLN A 2 20.16 -11.66 7.17
CA GLN A 2 20.10 -10.20 7.27
C GLN A 2 19.68 -9.68 5.90
N LEU A 3 18.55 -8.99 5.82
CA LEU A 3 18.10 -8.35 4.58
C LEU A 3 19.10 -7.25 4.23
N ARG A 4 19.97 -7.46 3.23
CA ARG A 4 20.95 -6.46 2.77
C ARG A 4 20.34 -5.36 1.88
N GLN A 5 19.02 -5.34 1.75
CA GLN A 5 18.32 -4.39 0.90
C GLN A 5 18.12 -3.08 1.65
N LYS A 6 18.11 -1.95 0.92
CA LYS A 6 17.73 -0.66 1.51
C LYS A 6 16.26 -0.72 1.91
N ILE A 7 15.98 -0.46 3.17
CA ILE A 7 14.62 -0.47 3.73
C ILE A 7 14.28 0.95 4.17
N VAL A 8 13.06 1.38 3.83
CA VAL A 8 12.46 2.58 4.40
C VAL A 8 11.32 2.13 5.30
N PHE A 9 11.38 2.48 6.58
CA PHE A 9 10.34 2.19 7.55
C PHE A 9 9.65 3.49 7.97
N VAL A 10 8.31 3.53 7.83
CA VAL A 10 7.47 4.66 8.23
C VAL A 10 6.52 4.20 9.32
N GLU A 11 6.62 4.79 10.51
CA GLU A 11 5.86 4.36 11.69
C GLU A 11 4.43 4.91 11.75
N GLY A 12 4.22 6.14 11.27
CA GLY A 12 2.90 6.77 11.19
C GLY A 12 2.38 7.39 12.50
N SER A 13 3.12 7.29 13.62
CA SER A 13 2.71 7.81 14.93
C SER A 13 3.77 8.71 15.59
N ASN A 14 3.31 9.60 16.47
CA ASN A 14 4.18 10.48 17.27
C ASN A 14 4.53 9.89 18.65
N HIS A 15 3.82 8.84 19.06
CA HIS A 15 3.95 8.23 20.38
C HIS A 15 4.88 7.02 20.30
N VAL A 16 6.19 7.29 20.38
CA VAL A 16 7.20 6.23 20.32
C VAL A 16 8.25 6.50 21.39
N SER A 17 8.30 5.57 22.35
CA SER A 17 9.39 5.40 23.31
C SER A 17 10.70 5.18 22.55
N GLY A 18 11.83 5.71 23.05
CA GLY A 18 13.14 5.58 22.41
C GLY A 18 13.44 4.15 21.95
N ARG A 19 13.92 3.98 20.72
CA ARG A 19 14.34 2.69 20.17
C ARG A 19 15.86 2.57 20.20
N ASP A 20 16.32 1.33 20.34
CA ASP A 20 17.71 0.92 20.14
C ASP A 20 18.21 1.29 18.72
N GLU A 21 19.53 1.21 18.51
CA GLU A 21 20.20 1.49 17.24
C GLU A 21 19.50 0.81 16.05
N VAL A 22 18.99 1.63 15.14
CA VAL A 22 18.42 1.16 13.87
C VAL A 22 19.59 0.72 12.97
N PRO A 23 19.55 -0.50 12.38
CA PRO A 23 20.59 -0.94 11.45
C PRO A 23 20.80 0.04 10.30
N GLU A 24 22.05 0.22 9.85
CA GLU A 24 22.44 1.22 8.84
C GLU A 24 21.66 1.11 7.50
N HIS A 25 21.23 -0.10 7.13
CA HIS A 25 20.45 -0.34 5.90
C HIS A 25 18.97 0.05 6.01
N ILE A 26 18.50 0.48 7.18
CA ILE A 26 17.12 0.87 7.46
C ILE A 26 17.05 2.38 7.70
N THR A 27 16.42 3.10 6.79
CA THR A 27 16.04 4.50 7.01
C THR A 27 14.71 4.54 7.74
N HIS A 28 14.71 5.08 8.96
CA HIS A 28 13.53 5.14 9.82
C HIS A 28 12.91 6.54 9.86
N HIS A 29 11.61 6.63 9.63
CA HIS A 29 10.84 7.87 9.78
C HIS A 29 9.66 7.66 10.72
N LYS A 30 9.50 8.54 11.71
CA LYS A 30 8.30 8.55 12.58
C LYS A 30 7.05 8.93 11.80
N ARG A 31 7.16 10.03 11.05
CA ARG A 31 6.15 10.54 10.11
C ARG A 31 6.86 11.18 8.93
N ILE A 32 6.21 11.16 7.78
CA ILE A 32 6.63 11.87 6.57
C ILE A 32 5.41 12.49 5.91
N THR A 33 5.62 13.56 5.15
CA THR A 33 4.56 14.19 4.36
C THR A 33 4.29 13.40 3.08
N LYS A 34 3.21 13.75 2.36
CA LYS A 34 2.90 13.13 1.06
C LYS A 34 4.01 13.35 0.05
N GLU A 35 4.57 14.56 0.01
CA GLU A 35 5.64 14.99 -0.90
C GLU A 35 6.93 14.21 -0.64
N GLN A 36 7.15 13.78 0.61
CA GLN A 36 8.27 12.92 1.00
C GLN A 36 7.99 11.44 0.73
N LEU A 37 6.75 10.97 0.92
CA LEU A 37 6.37 9.57 0.72
C LEU A 37 6.34 9.17 -0.75
N GLN A 38 5.81 10.02 -1.62
CA GLN A 38 5.67 9.74 -3.05
C GLN A 38 6.98 9.26 -3.72
N PRO A 39 8.12 9.97 -3.62
CA PRO A 39 9.37 9.51 -4.25
C PRO A 39 9.90 8.21 -3.64
N LEU A 40 9.54 7.87 -2.40
CA LEU A 40 9.90 6.61 -1.76
C LEU A 40 9.06 5.46 -2.33
N LEU A 41 7.75 5.67 -2.49
CA LEU A 41 6.85 4.71 -3.15
C LEU A 41 7.26 4.48 -4.60
N GLU A 42 7.56 5.55 -5.36
CA GLU A 42 8.02 5.48 -6.75
C GLU A 42 9.29 4.64 -6.92
N LYS A 43 10.22 4.69 -5.97
CA LYS A 43 11.47 3.91 -5.98
C LYS A 43 11.31 2.52 -5.39
N ALA A 44 10.25 2.25 -4.63
CA ALA A 44 10.03 0.97 -3.98
C ALA A 44 9.77 -0.12 -5.02
N SER A 45 10.49 -1.24 -4.89
CA SER A 45 10.25 -2.46 -5.66
C SER A 45 9.06 -3.26 -5.14
N ILE A 46 8.79 -3.15 -3.84
CA ILE A 46 7.63 -3.73 -3.16
C ILE A 46 7.30 -2.87 -1.94
N VAL A 47 6.01 -2.74 -1.64
CA VAL A 47 5.51 -2.02 -0.45
C VAL A 47 4.87 -3.02 0.52
N ILE A 48 5.10 -2.84 1.81
CA ILE A 48 4.43 -3.62 2.86
C ILE A 48 3.62 -2.64 3.71
N CYS A 49 2.30 -2.79 3.73
CA CYS A 49 1.43 -1.80 4.37
C CYS A 49 0.12 -2.42 4.87
N ARG A 50 -0.65 -1.60 5.61
CA ARG A 50 -2.06 -1.91 5.88
C ARG A 50 -2.89 -1.74 4.61
N SER A 51 -4.02 -2.44 4.52
CA SER A 51 -4.97 -2.32 3.41
C SER A 51 -5.92 -1.13 3.57
N GLY A 52 -5.37 0.04 3.94
CA GLY A 52 -6.16 1.28 4.03
C GLY A 52 -6.49 1.82 2.64
N TYR A 53 -7.70 2.34 2.46
CA TYR A 53 -8.23 2.78 1.16
C TYR A 53 -7.30 3.75 0.43
N SER A 54 -6.88 4.85 1.08
CA SER A 54 -6.00 5.84 0.46
C SER A 54 -4.64 5.26 0.04
N THR A 55 -4.08 4.36 0.86
CA THR A 55 -2.83 3.66 0.51
C THR A 55 -3.01 2.77 -0.71
N LEU A 56 -4.12 2.03 -0.80
CA LEU A 56 -4.42 1.21 -1.97
C LEU A 56 -4.55 2.08 -3.23
N MET A 57 -5.19 3.25 -3.14
CA MET A 57 -5.29 4.19 -4.26
C MET A 57 -3.92 4.67 -4.74
N ASP A 58 -3.02 5.05 -3.82
CA ASP A 58 -1.65 5.45 -4.16
C ASP A 58 -0.88 4.29 -4.83
N LEU A 59 -1.02 3.06 -4.32
CA LEU A 59 -0.34 1.89 -4.89
C LEU A 59 -0.83 1.57 -6.30
N VAL A 60 -2.13 1.73 -6.56
CA VAL A 60 -2.71 1.52 -7.89
C VAL A 60 -2.24 2.62 -8.85
N ALA A 61 -2.34 3.88 -8.44
CA ALA A 61 -1.92 5.02 -9.25
C ALA A 61 -0.43 4.95 -9.64
N LEU A 62 0.41 4.45 -8.72
CA LEU A 62 1.86 4.30 -8.93
C LEU A 62 2.26 2.92 -9.48
N ASN A 63 1.29 2.05 -9.78
CA ASN A 63 1.50 0.68 -10.27
C ASN A 63 2.51 -0.14 -9.43
N LYS A 64 2.32 -0.13 -8.10
CA LYS A 64 3.24 -0.75 -7.13
C LYS A 64 2.78 -2.13 -6.72
N LYS A 65 3.72 -3.08 -6.63
CA LYS A 65 3.50 -4.38 -5.97
C LYS A 65 3.44 -4.19 -4.47
N ALA A 66 2.51 -4.87 -3.81
CA ALA A 66 2.35 -4.74 -2.36
C ALA A 66 2.04 -6.07 -1.64
N ILE A 67 2.49 -6.13 -0.38
CA ILE A 67 2.05 -7.08 0.64
C ILE A 67 1.16 -6.32 1.62
N LEU A 68 -0.11 -6.70 1.67
CA LEU A 68 -1.10 -6.14 2.57
C LEU A 68 -1.13 -6.93 3.87
N VAL A 69 -1.07 -6.23 5.00
CA VAL A 69 -1.26 -6.80 6.33
C VAL A 69 -2.47 -6.11 6.98
N PRO A 70 -3.70 -6.59 6.73
CA PRO A 70 -4.91 -5.96 7.27
C PRO A 70 -4.87 -5.83 8.80
N THR A 71 -5.49 -4.78 9.33
CA THR A 71 -5.66 -4.60 10.78
C THR A 71 -6.75 -5.54 11.29
N PRO A 72 -6.48 -6.45 12.24
CA PRO A 72 -7.49 -7.34 12.79
C PRO A 72 -8.67 -6.58 13.37
N GLY A 73 -9.88 -7.00 13.02
CA GLY A 73 -11.13 -6.37 13.47
C GLY A 73 -11.51 -5.08 12.72
N GLN A 74 -10.72 -4.66 11.73
CA GLN A 74 -11.14 -3.64 10.76
C GLN A 74 -11.74 -4.32 9.53
N THR A 75 -13.05 -4.51 9.54
CA THR A 75 -13.79 -5.28 8.52
C THR A 75 -13.47 -4.86 7.09
N GLU A 76 -13.38 -3.55 6.83
CA GLU A 76 -13.05 -3.02 5.51
C GLU A 76 -11.63 -3.45 5.06
N GLN A 77 -10.63 -3.28 5.92
CA GLN A 77 -9.25 -3.66 5.61
C GLN A 77 -9.12 -5.16 5.36
N GLU A 78 -9.79 -5.99 6.16
CA GLU A 78 -9.79 -7.44 6.02
C GLU A 78 -10.48 -7.87 4.72
N TYR A 79 -11.61 -7.25 4.38
CA TYR A 79 -12.31 -7.48 3.11
C TYR A 79 -11.43 -7.10 1.92
N LEU A 80 -10.89 -5.88 1.89
CA LEU A 80 -10.07 -5.39 0.78
C LEU A 80 -8.80 -6.23 0.62
N GLY A 81 -8.15 -6.61 1.72
CA GLY A 81 -6.97 -7.49 1.69
C GLY A 81 -7.29 -8.84 1.06
N ARG A 82 -8.39 -9.48 1.46
CA ARG A 82 -8.82 -10.78 0.90
C ARG A 82 -9.25 -10.65 -0.56
N HIS A 83 -10.05 -9.64 -0.87
CA HIS A 83 -10.58 -9.43 -2.23
C HIS A 83 -9.45 -9.19 -3.23
N LEU A 84 -8.56 -8.23 -2.96
CA LEU A 84 -7.44 -7.91 -3.84
C LEU A 84 -6.41 -9.03 -3.94
N HIS A 85 -6.32 -9.90 -2.92
CA HIS A 85 -5.54 -11.11 -2.99
C HIS A 85 -6.11 -12.14 -3.96
N ASN A 86 -7.42 -12.40 -3.87
CA ASN A 86 -8.09 -13.35 -4.75
C ASN A 86 -8.09 -12.90 -6.21
N GLU A 87 -8.17 -11.58 -6.46
CA GLU A 87 -8.04 -11.00 -7.79
C GLU A 87 -6.61 -11.05 -8.36
N GLY A 88 -5.62 -11.40 -7.53
CA GLY A 88 -4.21 -11.43 -7.93
C GLY A 88 -3.54 -10.05 -7.94
N VAL A 89 -4.19 -9.01 -7.41
CA VAL A 89 -3.66 -7.63 -7.43
C VAL A 89 -2.57 -7.45 -6.39
N TYR A 90 -2.81 -7.86 -5.14
CA TYR A 90 -1.86 -7.73 -4.03
C TYR A 90 -1.74 -9.01 -3.21
N TYR A 91 -0.55 -9.32 -2.73
CA TYR A 91 -0.39 -10.42 -1.78
C TYR A 91 -0.95 -9.97 -0.41
N SER A 92 -1.77 -10.77 0.27
CA SER A 92 -2.29 -10.43 1.60
C SER A 92 -1.87 -11.48 2.62
N ALA A 93 -1.32 -11.02 3.75
CA ALA A 93 -0.91 -11.84 4.86
C ALA A 93 -1.66 -11.42 6.13
N GLN A 94 -2.01 -12.39 6.97
CA GLN A 94 -2.61 -12.10 8.27
C GLN A 94 -1.59 -11.44 9.21
N GLN A 95 -2.03 -10.48 10.02
CA GLN A 95 -1.18 -9.90 11.07
C GLN A 95 -0.78 -10.94 12.12
N LYS A 96 -1.73 -11.80 12.52
CA LYS A 96 -1.46 -12.88 13.48
C LYS A 96 -0.46 -13.85 12.87
N GLY A 97 0.71 -13.98 13.50
CA GLY A 97 1.78 -14.84 13.01
C GLY A 97 2.51 -14.31 11.78
N PHE A 98 2.41 -13.00 11.47
CA PHE A 98 3.11 -12.40 10.35
C PHE A 98 4.63 -12.66 10.42
N ASN A 99 5.19 -13.23 9.35
CA ASN A 99 6.61 -13.45 9.19
C ASN A 99 7.10 -12.78 7.91
N LEU A 100 8.00 -11.80 8.06
CA LEU A 100 8.49 -11.00 6.93
C LEU A 100 9.16 -11.85 5.85
N GLN A 101 10.00 -12.81 6.23
CA GLN A 101 10.74 -13.65 5.29
C GLN A 101 9.80 -14.54 4.47
N GLN A 102 8.81 -15.15 5.13
CA GLN A 102 7.80 -15.97 4.46
C GLN A 102 6.94 -15.13 3.52
N ALA A 103 6.48 -13.96 3.98
CA ALA A 103 5.68 -13.05 3.17
C ALA A 103 6.44 -12.59 1.91
N LEU A 104 7.72 -12.22 2.04
CA LEU A 104 8.56 -11.86 0.90
C LEU A 104 8.78 -13.04 -0.07
N ASN A 105 8.96 -14.26 0.43
CA ASN A 105 9.11 -15.44 -0.41
C ASN A 105 7.82 -15.80 -1.15
N ALA A 106 6.67 -15.72 -0.48
CA ALA A 106 5.37 -15.94 -1.09
C ALA A 106 5.07 -14.87 -2.16
N ALA A 107 5.35 -13.60 -1.86
CA ALA A 107 5.18 -12.50 -2.80
C ALA A 107 6.01 -12.68 -4.09
N LYS A 108 7.21 -13.26 -4.03
CA LYS A 108 8.00 -13.55 -5.25
C LYS A 108 7.29 -14.47 -6.24
N GLN A 109 6.45 -15.38 -5.74
CA GLN A 109 5.69 -16.34 -6.55
C GLN A 109 4.26 -15.87 -6.84
N PHE A 110 3.85 -14.71 -6.28
CA PHE A 110 2.49 -14.21 -6.43
C PHE A 110 2.28 -13.59 -7.82
N PRO A 111 1.19 -13.93 -8.52
CA PRO A 111 0.93 -13.46 -9.88
C PRO A 111 0.35 -12.03 -9.86
N PHE A 112 1.16 -11.04 -9.48
CA PHE A 112 0.77 -9.63 -9.41
C PHE A 112 0.15 -9.15 -10.74
N ARG A 113 -1.18 -9.10 -10.79
CA ARG A 113 -1.95 -8.54 -11.89
C ARG A 113 -2.03 -7.04 -11.76
N GLN A 114 -1.84 -6.35 -12.88
CA GLN A 114 -2.01 -4.90 -12.92
C GLN A 114 -3.49 -4.55 -13.09
N LEU A 115 -3.97 -3.60 -12.30
CA LEU A 115 -5.27 -2.99 -12.51
C LEU A 115 -5.14 -1.95 -13.62
N ASN A 116 -5.74 -2.23 -14.78
CA ASN A 116 -5.80 -1.26 -15.88
C ASN A 116 -6.95 -0.29 -15.61
N LEU A 117 -6.66 0.81 -14.91
CA LEU A 117 -7.64 1.87 -14.62
C LEU A 117 -7.56 3.06 -15.57
N GLN A 118 -6.75 2.99 -16.63
CA GLN A 118 -6.53 4.13 -17.54
C GLN A 118 -7.83 4.66 -18.16
N ASP A 119 -8.77 3.77 -18.46
CA ASP A 119 -10.04 4.17 -19.03
C ASP A 119 -11.05 4.63 -17.97
N GLY A 120 -11.02 4.09 -16.75
CA GLY A 120 -12.06 4.31 -15.74
C GLY A 120 -11.90 5.59 -14.90
N LEU A 121 -10.67 6.06 -14.70
CA LEU A 121 -10.40 7.18 -13.79
C LEU A 121 -10.90 8.54 -14.30
N GLN A 122 -11.18 8.70 -15.59
CA GLN A 122 -11.66 9.97 -16.15
C GLN A 122 -13.13 9.93 -16.58
N GLN A 123 -13.76 8.75 -16.57
CA GLN A 123 -15.15 8.59 -17.03
C GLN A 123 -16.15 9.32 -16.13
N TYR A 124 -15.87 9.42 -14.82
CA TYR A 124 -16.77 10.11 -13.89
C TYR A 124 -16.87 11.61 -14.18
N THR A 125 -15.80 12.24 -14.70
CA THR A 125 -15.76 13.68 -14.95
C THR A 125 -16.82 14.07 -15.96
N ALA A 126 -16.95 13.33 -17.07
CA ALA A 126 -17.97 13.58 -18.08
C ALA A 126 -19.39 13.49 -17.51
N VAL A 127 -19.66 12.49 -16.66
CA VAL A 127 -20.98 12.30 -16.03
C VAL A 127 -21.29 13.42 -15.03
N VAL A 128 -20.30 13.81 -14.22
CA VAL A 128 -20.45 14.90 -13.25
C VAL A 128 -20.66 16.24 -13.96
N ASP A 129 -19.89 16.51 -15.01
CA ASP A 129 -20.01 17.74 -15.81
C ASP A 129 -21.37 17.85 -16.47
N GLU A 130 -21.89 16.76 -17.06
CA GLU A 130 -23.23 16.71 -17.63
C GLU A 130 -24.31 16.97 -16.57
N TRP A 131 -24.18 16.33 -15.40
CA TRP A 131 -25.12 16.52 -14.29
C TRP A 131 -25.13 17.96 -13.79
N LEU A 132 -23.96 18.58 -13.61
CA LEU A 132 -23.82 19.97 -13.20
C LEU A 132 -24.45 20.93 -14.22
N GLN A 133 -24.27 20.69 -15.52
CA GLN A 133 -24.90 21.50 -16.58
C GLN A 133 -26.43 21.42 -16.53
N ASN A 134 -27.00 20.29 -16.12
CA ASN A 134 -28.44 20.10 -16.00
C ASN A 134 -29.05 20.73 -14.75
N ILE A 135 -28.26 20.99 -13.69
CA ILE A 135 -28.74 21.66 -12.47
C ILE A 135 -28.73 23.19 -12.57
N VAL A 136 -27.83 23.73 -13.40
CA VAL A 136 -27.68 25.19 -13.58
C VAL A 136 -28.62 25.72 -14.69
N ARG A 137 -29.49 24.87 -15.23
CA ARG A 137 -30.61 25.24 -16.12
C ARG A 137 -31.91 25.34 -15.33
#